data_AF-A0A9J7N3V8-F1
#
_entry.id   AF-A0A9J7N3V8-F1
#
_cell.length_a   1.000
_cell.length_b   1.000
_cell.length_c   1.000
_cell.angle_alpha   90.00
_cell.angle_beta   90.00
_cell.angle_gamma   90.00
#
_symmetry.space_group_name_H-M   'P 1'
#
loop_
_entity.id
_entity.type
_entity.pdbx_description
1 polymer ?
#
loop_
_entity_poly.entity_id
_entity_poly.type
_entity_poly.pdbx_seq_one_letter_code
_entity_poly.pdbx_strand_id
1 'polypeptide(L)'
;MCSKLNSQQYLVAKQAYAGLLWSKQFYHYVVKDWLQGDPEQPAPPQSRKDGRNHDWRHLFNRDVISMPDKWEYPWYASWDLAFHMVAFVKIDPEFAKNQLLLFLREWYMHPNGQIPAYEFAFGDVNPPVHAWAVRRVFKMTGKRGYRDRLFLARCFQKLVLNFTWWVNRKDPDGKNLFAGGFLGLDNIGVFDRSKPLPKGGQLYQADGTAWMAFFCAEMLDMALELALTDPTYEDMASKFFEHFVAIADAMNQAGSGLGLWDEEDGFYYDQLTIDGVTTPMRIRSMVGLVPLFACLVLNSSRLEKLQGFTKRLNWFIKNRADVAQNISYMEMSEDCVGDPAVEKLLAIPKRDQLERVLRYMLDEEEFLSPYGIRSLSKVHQDKPFVLKMDSHEHRVEYTPGESNTYLFGGNSNWRGPIWLPVNYLIIESLERYDYFYGESLKVECPTGSGNVMRLKSVAQELARRLSRLFVPDKTGRRPCHGESERYRTDPNWKDLVLFYEYFHGDTGRGCGASHQTGWTALVANCLDRLTH
;
A
#
# COMPACT_ATOMS: atom_id res chain seq x y z
N MET A 1 4.65 26.72 -7.65
CA MET A 1 4.95 25.31 -7.32
C MET A 1 6.17 24.90 -8.14
N CYS A 2 7.16 24.22 -7.56
CA CYS A 2 8.43 23.79 -8.19
C CYS A 2 9.61 24.80 -8.28
N SER A 3 9.67 25.88 -7.49
CA SER A 3 10.78 26.85 -7.60
C SER A 3 12.18 26.30 -7.24
N LYS A 4 12.26 25.07 -6.73
CA LYS A 4 13.51 24.39 -6.36
C LYS A 4 13.84 23.16 -7.23
N LEU A 5 12.96 22.74 -8.14
CA LEU A 5 13.26 21.66 -9.07
C LEU A 5 14.14 22.19 -10.20
N ASN A 6 15.13 21.40 -10.63
CA ASN A 6 15.85 21.74 -11.86
C ASN A 6 14.92 21.56 -13.08
N SER A 7 15.35 22.06 -14.25
CA SER A 7 14.52 22.07 -15.46
C SER A 7 14.01 20.68 -15.87
N GLN A 8 14.85 19.64 -15.74
CA GLN A 8 14.48 18.27 -16.10
C GLN A 8 13.51 17.64 -15.09
N GLN A 9 13.72 17.87 -13.79
CA GLN A 9 12.79 17.43 -12.76
C GLN A 9 11.43 18.12 -12.87
N TYR A 10 11.43 19.43 -13.16
CA TYR A 10 10.22 20.19 -13.42
C TYR A 10 9.44 19.63 -14.63
N LEU A 11 10.15 19.28 -15.70
CA LEU A 11 9.54 18.69 -16.90
C LEU A 11 8.87 17.34 -16.59
N VAL A 12 9.52 16.47 -15.81
CA VAL A 12 8.94 15.19 -15.37
C VAL A 12 7.68 15.43 -14.54
N ALA A 13 7.75 16.29 -13.52
CA ALA A 13 6.60 16.60 -12.66
C ALA A 13 5.42 17.19 -13.47
N LYS A 14 5.71 18.12 -14.39
CA LYS A 14 4.70 18.71 -15.28
C LYS A 14 3.99 17.65 -16.12
N GLN A 15 4.73 16.72 -16.73
CA GLN A 15 4.15 15.65 -17.54
C GLN A 15 3.37 14.64 -16.71
N ALA A 16 3.82 14.32 -15.49
CA ALA A 16 3.07 13.47 -14.56
C ALA A 16 1.69 14.06 -14.23
N TYR A 17 1.64 15.35 -13.88
CA TYR A 17 0.38 16.06 -13.60
C TYR A 17 -0.51 16.19 -14.85
N ALA A 18 0.08 16.45 -16.02
CA ALA A 18 -0.67 16.49 -17.27
C ALA A 18 -1.27 15.12 -17.62
N GLY A 19 -0.53 14.04 -17.40
CA GLY A 19 -0.99 12.66 -17.60
C GLY A 19 -2.20 12.32 -16.72
N LEU A 20 -2.17 12.68 -15.44
CA LEU A 20 -3.31 12.53 -14.52
C LEU A 20 -4.57 13.22 -15.04
N LEU A 21 -4.45 14.46 -15.52
CA LEU A 21 -5.58 15.19 -16.11
C LEU A 21 -6.09 14.51 -17.39
N TRP A 22 -5.18 14.00 -18.22
CA TRP A 22 -5.50 13.33 -19.47
C TRP A 22 -6.22 12.00 -19.27
N SER A 23 -5.91 11.29 -18.18
CA SER A 23 -6.47 9.99 -17.81
C SER A 23 -7.86 10.06 -17.16
N LYS A 24 -8.44 11.27 -16.99
CA LYS A 24 -9.86 11.42 -16.63
C LYS A 24 -10.74 10.92 -17.79
N GLN A 25 -11.66 10.01 -17.49
CA GLN A 25 -12.62 9.49 -18.47
C GLN A 25 -14.04 9.53 -17.92
N PHE A 26 -15.01 9.87 -18.77
CA PHE A 26 -16.42 9.63 -18.44
C PHE A 26 -16.70 8.14 -18.49
N TYR A 27 -17.13 7.58 -17.38
CA TYR A 27 -17.35 6.14 -17.22
C TYR A 27 -18.82 5.88 -16.90
N HIS A 28 -19.53 5.23 -17.84
CA HIS A 28 -20.94 4.89 -17.71
C HIS A 28 -21.13 3.38 -17.78
N TYR A 29 -21.42 2.78 -16.63
CA TYR A 29 -21.66 1.34 -16.52
C TYR A 29 -22.65 1.08 -15.40
N VAL A 30 -23.83 0.59 -15.75
CA VAL A 30 -24.89 0.24 -14.80
C VAL A 30 -25.06 -1.28 -14.84
N VAL A 31 -24.75 -1.95 -13.72
CA VAL A 31 -24.74 -3.42 -13.67
C VAL A 31 -26.12 -3.99 -13.95
N LYS A 32 -27.18 -3.38 -13.39
CA LYS A 32 -28.56 -3.81 -13.62
C LYS A 32 -28.92 -3.80 -15.12
N ASP A 33 -28.61 -2.70 -15.80
CA ASP A 33 -28.94 -2.52 -17.22
C ASP A 33 -28.13 -3.48 -18.09
N TRP A 34 -26.84 -3.70 -17.76
CA TRP A 34 -25.99 -4.68 -18.43
C TRP A 34 -26.56 -6.12 -18.36
N LEU A 35 -27.04 -6.52 -17.18
CA LEU A 35 -27.63 -7.84 -16.96
C LEU A 35 -28.98 -8.02 -17.68
N GLN A 36 -29.78 -6.95 -17.75
CA GLN A 36 -31.11 -6.97 -18.38
C GLN A 36 -31.02 -6.86 -19.90
N GLY A 37 -30.01 -6.17 -20.41
CA GLY A 37 -29.91 -5.80 -21.82
C GLY A 37 -30.79 -4.60 -22.17
N ASP A 38 -30.60 -4.10 -23.38
CA ASP A 38 -31.42 -3.02 -23.93
C ASP A 38 -32.79 -3.58 -24.36
N PRO A 39 -33.93 -3.00 -23.91
CA PRO A 39 -35.26 -3.42 -24.33
C PRO A 39 -35.51 -3.38 -25.84
N GLU A 40 -34.80 -2.54 -26.59
CA GLU A 40 -34.90 -2.43 -28.06
C GLU A 40 -34.02 -3.44 -28.81
N GLN A 41 -33.20 -4.22 -28.09
CA GLN A 41 -32.30 -5.24 -28.64
C GLN A 41 -32.78 -6.66 -28.26
N PRO A 42 -32.29 -7.70 -28.95
CA PRO A 42 -32.54 -9.08 -28.52
C PRO A 42 -32.13 -9.29 -27.06
N ALA A 43 -33.00 -9.96 -26.30
CA ALA A 43 -32.73 -10.26 -24.90
C ALA A 43 -31.40 -11.02 -24.75
N PRO A 44 -30.58 -10.67 -23.75
CA PRO A 44 -29.32 -11.35 -23.53
C PRO A 44 -29.51 -12.81 -23.14
N PRO A 45 -28.51 -13.68 -23.38
CA PRO A 45 -28.59 -15.08 -22.98
C PRO A 45 -28.78 -15.21 -21.47
N GLN A 46 -29.55 -16.21 -21.03
CA GLN A 46 -29.88 -16.42 -19.62
C GLN A 46 -28.64 -16.53 -18.72
N SER A 47 -27.54 -17.09 -19.24
CA SER A 47 -26.25 -17.21 -18.54
C SER A 47 -25.64 -15.86 -18.14
N ARG A 48 -26.03 -14.75 -18.78
CA ARG A 48 -25.55 -13.41 -18.40
C ARG A 48 -25.96 -13.05 -16.98
N LYS A 49 -27.08 -13.57 -16.47
CA LYS A 49 -27.59 -13.27 -15.12
C LYS A 49 -26.69 -13.77 -13.99
N ASP A 50 -25.82 -14.74 -14.30
CA ASP A 50 -24.84 -15.30 -13.37
C ASP A 50 -23.39 -14.91 -13.77
N GLY A 51 -23.26 -13.98 -14.73
CA GLY A 51 -21.97 -13.50 -15.25
C GLY A 51 -21.26 -12.50 -14.34
N ARG A 52 -20.28 -11.78 -14.91
CA ARG A 52 -19.47 -10.79 -14.17
C ARG A 52 -20.34 -9.83 -13.36
N ASN A 53 -19.96 -9.62 -12.11
CA ASN A 53 -20.57 -8.66 -11.19
C ASN A 53 -22.08 -8.83 -10.95
N HIS A 54 -22.66 -10.01 -11.17
CA HIS A 54 -24.12 -10.21 -11.03
C HIS A 54 -24.68 -9.89 -9.64
N ASP A 55 -23.85 -9.98 -8.60
CA ASP A 55 -24.18 -9.61 -7.21
C ASP A 55 -24.14 -8.10 -6.94
N TRP A 56 -23.60 -7.30 -7.87
CA TRP A 56 -23.40 -5.86 -7.72
C TRP A 56 -24.48 -5.03 -8.42
N ARG A 57 -25.74 -5.50 -8.42
CA ARG A 57 -26.84 -4.87 -9.17
C ARG A 57 -27.16 -3.42 -8.80
N HIS A 58 -26.74 -2.99 -7.61
CA HIS A 58 -26.91 -1.61 -7.12
C HIS A 58 -25.89 -0.63 -7.74
N LEU A 59 -24.80 -1.14 -8.31
CA LEU A 59 -23.68 -0.32 -8.74
C LEU A 59 -24.02 0.44 -10.03
N PHE A 60 -23.89 1.76 -9.95
CA PHE A 60 -24.26 2.71 -11.00
C PHE A 60 -23.11 3.69 -11.21
N ASN A 61 -22.31 3.48 -12.25
CA ASN A 61 -21.26 4.43 -12.62
C ASN A 61 -21.79 5.42 -13.64
N ARG A 62 -21.66 6.73 -13.40
CA ARG A 62 -21.96 7.78 -14.39
C ARG A 62 -21.18 9.05 -14.05
N ASP A 63 -19.87 8.92 -13.95
CA ASP A 63 -19.01 9.97 -13.43
C ASP A 63 -17.74 10.12 -14.29
N VAL A 64 -17.07 11.25 -14.17
CA VAL A 64 -15.70 11.40 -14.68
C VAL A 64 -14.75 10.84 -13.63
N ILE A 65 -14.03 9.78 -13.97
CA ILE A 65 -13.16 9.03 -13.07
C ILE A 65 -11.72 9.06 -13.56
N SER A 66 -10.75 9.14 -12.65
CA SER A 66 -9.32 9.01 -12.96
C SER A 66 -8.97 7.54 -13.21
N MET A 67 -8.52 7.22 -14.43
CA MET A 67 -8.09 5.87 -14.79
C MET A 67 -6.58 5.64 -14.52
N PRO A 68 -6.13 4.39 -14.32
CA PRO A 68 -4.71 4.07 -14.21
C PRO A 68 -3.94 4.45 -15.49
N ASP A 69 -4.52 4.11 -16.64
CA ASP A 69 -4.04 4.40 -17.99
C ASP A 69 -5.25 4.65 -18.88
N LYS A 70 -5.24 5.68 -19.73
CA LYS A 70 -6.41 6.01 -20.56
C LYS A 70 -6.70 4.97 -21.65
N TRP A 71 -5.66 4.33 -22.18
CA TRP A 71 -5.71 3.47 -23.36
C TRP A 71 -5.74 1.99 -22.99
N GLU A 72 -4.82 1.57 -22.13
CA GLU A 72 -4.64 0.14 -21.78
C GLU A 72 -5.58 -0.28 -20.64
N TYR A 73 -5.86 0.64 -19.71
CA TYR A 73 -6.75 0.41 -18.58
C TYR A 73 -7.90 1.43 -18.55
N PRO A 74 -8.80 1.46 -19.57
CA PRO A 74 -9.90 2.42 -19.67
C PRO A 74 -11.05 2.14 -18.67
N TRP A 75 -10.71 1.63 -17.50
CA TRP A 75 -11.56 1.22 -16.40
C TRP A 75 -10.87 1.58 -15.07
N TYR A 76 -11.64 1.76 -14.02
CA TYR A 76 -11.07 2.12 -12.72
C TYR A 76 -10.66 0.89 -11.92
N ALA A 77 -9.58 1.04 -11.16
CA ALA A 77 -9.28 0.21 -10.00
C ALA A 77 -9.29 1.12 -8.76
N SER A 78 -10.06 0.76 -7.73
CA SER A 78 -10.22 1.63 -6.57
C SER A 78 -8.93 1.79 -5.77
N TRP A 79 -8.06 0.77 -5.73
CA TRP A 79 -6.78 0.86 -5.03
C TRP A 79 -5.78 1.75 -5.79
N ASP A 80 -5.69 1.66 -7.12
CA ASP A 80 -4.93 2.60 -7.96
C ASP A 80 -5.35 4.04 -7.71
N LEU A 81 -6.67 4.29 -7.70
CA LEU A 81 -7.24 5.62 -7.54
C LEU A 81 -6.80 6.29 -6.24
N ALA A 82 -6.65 5.53 -5.16
CA ALA A 82 -6.13 6.04 -3.90
C ALA A 82 -4.74 6.71 -4.08
N PHE A 83 -3.86 6.10 -4.88
CA PHE A 83 -2.54 6.66 -5.19
C PHE A 83 -2.62 7.84 -6.16
N HIS A 84 -3.53 7.78 -7.15
CA HIS A 84 -3.74 8.89 -8.09
C HIS A 84 -4.02 10.17 -7.32
N MET A 85 -4.94 10.10 -6.34
CA MET A 85 -5.43 11.28 -5.61
C MET A 85 -4.36 11.94 -4.73
N VAL A 86 -3.36 11.19 -4.27
CA VAL A 86 -2.21 11.75 -3.53
C VAL A 86 -1.30 12.60 -4.43
N ALA A 87 -1.17 12.26 -5.70
CA ALA A 87 -0.53 13.12 -6.68
C ALA A 87 -1.46 14.26 -7.16
N PHE A 88 -2.73 13.94 -7.40
CA PHE A 88 -3.75 14.85 -7.94
C PHE A 88 -4.02 16.07 -7.05
N VAL A 89 -3.99 15.89 -5.73
CA VAL A 89 -4.39 16.93 -4.77
C VAL A 89 -3.61 18.23 -4.90
N LYS A 90 -2.40 18.20 -5.48
CA LYS A 90 -1.60 19.40 -5.73
C LYS A 90 -2.14 20.29 -6.85
N ILE A 91 -2.83 19.71 -7.82
CA ILE A 91 -3.35 20.42 -9.00
C ILE A 91 -4.86 20.61 -8.95
N ASP A 92 -5.60 19.71 -8.30
CA ASP A 92 -7.07 19.77 -8.20
C ASP A 92 -7.52 19.08 -6.89
N PRO A 93 -7.41 19.77 -5.75
CA PRO A 93 -7.74 19.20 -4.44
C PRO A 93 -9.22 18.82 -4.30
N GLU A 94 -10.11 19.51 -5.00
CA GLU A 94 -11.55 19.24 -4.94
C GLU A 94 -11.91 17.98 -5.72
N PHE A 95 -11.35 17.79 -6.93
CA PHE A 95 -11.48 16.53 -7.65
C PHE A 95 -10.92 15.37 -6.82
N ALA A 96 -9.76 15.55 -6.17
CA ALA A 96 -9.15 14.52 -5.34
C ALA A 96 -10.07 14.04 -4.21
N LYS A 97 -10.69 14.97 -3.48
CA LYS A 97 -11.68 14.65 -2.43
C LYS A 97 -12.92 13.97 -3.02
N ASN A 98 -13.45 14.49 -4.13
CA ASN A 98 -14.66 13.96 -4.74
C ASN A 98 -14.49 12.54 -5.26
N GLN A 99 -13.34 12.20 -5.85
CA GLN A 99 -13.02 10.84 -6.30
C GLN A 99 -12.91 9.85 -5.12
N LEU A 100 -12.28 10.25 -4.01
CA LEU A 100 -12.22 9.40 -2.82
C LEU A 100 -13.60 9.19 -2.18
N LEU A 101 -14.46 10.22 -2.18
CA LEU A 101 -15.85 10.08 -1.74
C LEU A 101 -16.69 9.24 -2.67
N LEU A 102 -16.42 9.25 -3.98
CA LEU A 102 -17.21 8.57 -5.01
C LEU A 102 -17.40 7.09 -4.70
N PHE A 103 -16.31 6.38 -4.44
CA PHE A 103 -16.31 4.94 -4.14
C PHE A 103 -16.89 4.59 -2.76
N LEU A 104 -17.24 5.58 -1.95
CA LEU A 104 -17.89 5.43 -0.66
C LEU A 104 -19.39 5.74 -0.70
N ARG A 105 -19.93 6.13 -1.87
CA ARG A 105 -21.36 6.43 -2.06
C ARG A 105 -22.19 5.16 -2.16
N GLU A 106 -23.47 5.29 -1.84
CA GLU A 106 -24.45 4.20 -1.71
C GLU A 106 -24.68 3.42 -3.01
N TRP A 107 -24.40 4.04 -4.16
CA TRP A 107 -24.52 3.44 -5.49
C TRP A 107 -23.18 2.99 -6.09
N TYR A 108 -22.10 3.03 -5.30
CA TYR A 108 -20.78 2.47 -5.65
C TYR A 108 -20.34 1.41 -4.63
N MET A 109 -20.38 1.73 -3.34
CA MET A 109 -20.05 0.80 -2.26
C MET A 109 -21.15 -0.24 -2.10
N HIS A 110 -20.76 -1.51 -1.99
CA HIS A 110 -21.70 -2.59 -1.72
C HIS A 110 -22.42 -2.35 -0.37
N PRO A 111 -23.72 -2.67 -0.23
CA PRO A 111 -24.45 -2.55 1.03
C PRO A 111 -23.84 -3.29 2.24
N ASN A 112 -22.86 -4.16 2.01
CA ASN A 112 -22.16 -4.90 3.07
C ASN A 112 -20.87 -4.16 3.53
N GLY A 113 -20.54 -3.02 2.93
CA GLY A 113 -19.33 -2.23 3.20
C GLY A 113 -18.18 -2.41 2.20
N GLN A 114 -18.26 -3.35 1.25
CA GLN A 114 -17.19 -3.58 0.29
C GLN A 114 -17.07 -2.44 -0.74
N ILE A 115 -15.85 -1.96 -0.97
CA ILE A 115 -15.51 -1.04 -2.06
C ILE A 115 -15.28 -1.88 -3.33
N PRO A 116 -15.84 -1.50 -4.49
CA PRO A 116 -15.65 -2.28 -5.73
C PRO A 116 -14.17 -2.31 -6.11
N ALA A 117 -13.64 -3.47 -6.47
CA ALA A 117 -12.21 -3.59 -6.83
C ALA A 117 -11.91 -2.98 -8.20
N TYR A 118 -12.35 -3.62 -9.28
CA TYR A 118 -12.12 -3.22 -10.67
C TYR A 118 -13.19 -3.81 -11.60
N GLU A 119 -13.31 -3.28 -12.84
CA GLU A 119 -14.47 -3.48 -13.72
C GLU A 119 -14.92 -4.93 -13.88
N PHE A 120 -14.00 -5.88 -14.04
CA PHE A 120 -14.33 -7.27 -14.36
C PHE A 120 -14.61 -8.14 -13.13
N ALA A 121 -14.26 -7.69 -11.92
CA ALA A 121 -14.57 -8.38 -10.67
C ALA A 121 -14.69 -7.39 -9.50
N PHE A 122 -15.85 -6.75 -9.34
CA PHE A 122 -16.06 -5.80 -8.23
C PHE A 122 -15.95 -6.44 -6.85
N GLY A 123 -16.26 -7.73 -6.75
CA GLY A 123 -16.18 -8.53 -5.53
C GLY A 123 -14.77 -8.90 -5.07
N ASP A 124 -13.74 -8.59 -5.86
CA ASP A 124 -12.36 -8.88 -5.50
C ASP A 124 -11.86 -8.04 -4.31
N VAL A 125 -10.73 -8.47 -3.76
CA VAL A 125 -10.13 -7.86 -2.58
C VAL A 125 -8.86 -7.12 -3.00
N ASN A 126 -8.83 -5.81 -2.78
CA ASN A 126 -7.64 -4.98 -3.00
C ASN A 126 -7.05 -4.47 -1.68
N PRO A 127 -5.79 -4.01 -1.66
CA PRO A 127 -5.23 -3.35 -0.47
C PRO A 127 -6.12 -2.19 0.01
N PRO A 128 -6.43 -2.10 1.32
CA PRO A 128 -7.30 -1.07 1.89
C PRO A 128 -6.59 0.30 2.05
N VAL A 129 -5.92 0.76 1.00
CA VAL A 129 -5.17 2.03 0.97
C VAL A 129 -6.06 3.28 0.89
N HIS A 130 -7.38 3.10 0.74
CA HIS A 130 -8.33 4.21 0.57
C HIS A 130 -8.35 5.16 1.78
N ALA A 131 -8.30 4.62 3.00
CA ALA A 131 -8.26 5.42 4.23
C ALA A 131 -6.96 6.25 4.34
N TRP A 132 -5.83 5.66 3.94
CA TRP A 132 -4.56 6.38 3.82
C TRP A 132 -4.67 7.54 2.85
N ALA A 133 -5.21 7.32 1.64
CA ALA A 133 -5.36 8.38 0.65
C ALA A 133 -6.28 9.51 1.14
N VAL A 134 -7.41 9.18 1.77
CA VAL A 134 -8.30 10.16 2.43
C VAL A 134 -7.52 11.00 3.44
N ARG A 135 -6.73 10.36 4.31
CA ARG A 135 -5.94 11.06 5.32
C ARG A 135 -4.87 11.95 4.69
N ARG A 136 -4.15 11.46 3.66
CA ARG A 136 -3.11 12.24 2.96
C ARG A 136 -3.71 13.45 2.25
N VAL A 137 -4.79 13.26 1.48
CA VAL A 137 -5.51 14.36 0.81
C VAL A 137 -6.02 15.38 1.82
N PHE A 138 -6.64 14.94 2.91
CA PHE A 138 -7.05 15.83 4.02
C PHE A 138 -5.86 16.65 4.57
N LYS A 139 -4.71 16.00 4.80
CA LYS A 139 -3.50 16.66 5.32
C LYS A 139 -2.89 17.66 4.33
N MET A 140 -3.00 17.39 3.02
CA MET A 140 -2.41 18.18 1.93
C MET A 140 -3.29 19.38 1.50
N THR A 141 -4.59 19.36 1.79
CA THR A 141 -5.52 20.43 1.38
C THR A 141 -5.60 21.62 2.33
N GLY A 142 -4.84 21.63 3.44
CA GLY A 142 -4.83 22.77 4.35
C GLY A 142 -3.82 22.65 5.49
N LYS A 143 -3.52 23.79 6.13
CA LYS A 143 -2.72 23.84 7.37
C LYS A 143 -3.48 23.17 8.51
N ARG A 144 -2.76 22.58 9.48
CA ARG A 144 -3.37 21.99 10.70
C ARG A 144 -4.34 23.01 11.34
N GLY A 145 -5.53 22.56 11.71
CA GLY A 145 -6.60 23.41 12.25
C GLY A 145 -7.57 23.99 11.19
N TYR A 146 -7.15 24.11 9.93
CA TYR A 146 -7.96 24.69 8.83
C TYR A 146 -8.27 23.68 7.71
N ARG A 147 -8.14 22.38 8.03
CA ARG A 147 -8.42 21.31 7.08
C ARG A 147 -9.91 20.97 7.06
N ASP A 148 -10.35 20.40 5.95
CA ASP A 148 -11.74 20.04 5.71
C ASP A 148 -12.19 18.82 6.54
N ARG A 149 -12.63 19.09 7.77
CA ARG A 149 -13.10 18.07 8.72
C ARG A 149 -14.39 17.41 8.25
N LEU A 150 -15.23 18.12 7.48
CA LEU A 150 -16.46 17.55 6.95
C LEU A 150 -16.16 16.45 5.94
N PHE A 151 -15.22 16.69 5.01
CA PHE A 151 -14.72 15.64 4.11
C PHE A 151 -14.20 14.43 4.90
N LEU A 152 -13.39 14.67 5.93
CA LEU A 152 -12.82 13.60 6.76
C LEU A 152 -13.90 12.78 7.47
N ALA A 153 -14.88 13.44 8.08
CA ALA A 153 -15.99 12.80 8.78
C ALA A 153 -16.87 11.98 7.82
N ARG A 154 -17.20 12.53 6.63
CA ARG A 154 -17.97 11.81 5.60
C ARG A 154 -17.28 10.51 5.17
N CYS A 155 -15.97 10.57 4.94
CA CYS A 155 -15.20 9.38 4.58
C CYS A 155 -15.10 8.39 5.75
N PHE A 156 -14.82 8.88 6.96
CA PHE A 156 -14.67 8.07 8.17
C PHE A 156 -15.87 7.14 8.38
N GLN A 157 -17.09 7.68 8.36
CA GLN A 157 -18.31 6.90 8.60
C GLN A 157 -18.47 5.75 7.59
N LYS A 158 -18.14 5.97 6.31
CA LYS A 158 -18.20 4.94 5.27
C LYS A 158 -17.06 3.93 5.37
N LEU A 159 -15.86 4.39 5.74
CA LEU A 159 -14.71 3.53 5.96
C LEU A 159 -14.88 2.63 7.20
N VAL A 160 -15.67 3.03 8.21
CA VAL A 160 -16.06 2.11 9.30
C VAL A 160 -16.83 0.89 8.76
N LEU A 161 -17.73 1.08 7.80
CA LEU A 161 -18.45 -0.03 7.15
C LEU A 161 -17.48 -0.95 6.41
N ASN A 162 -16.56 -0.36 5.65
CA ASN A 162 -15.54 -1.13 4.94
C ASN A 162 -14.61 -1.90 5.88
N PHE A 163 -14.15 -1.27 6.96
CA PHE A 163 -13.35 -1.93 7.99
C PHE A 163 -14.10 -3.12 8.60
N THR A 164 -15.39 -2.93 8.91
CA THR A 164 -16.22 -3.99 9.49
C THR A 164 -16.43 -5.15 8.51
N TRP A 165 -16.59 -4.86 7.22
CA TRP A 165 -16.63 -5.88 6.17
C TRP A 165 -15.35 -6.73 6.17
N TRP A 166 -14.18 -6.08 6.23
CA TRP A 166 -12.90 -6.76 6.28
C TRP A 166 -12.79 -7.72 7.45
N VAL A 167 -13.03 -7.23 8.68
CA VAL A 167 -12.99 -8.06 9.89
C VAL A 167 -13.93 -9.26 9.77
N ASN A 168 -15.15 -9.07 9.27
CA ASN A 168 -16.14 -10.14 9.21
C ASN A 168 -15.93 -11.14 8.06
N ARG A 169 -15.19 -10.79 7.02
CA ARG A 169 -15.07 -11.60 5.79
C ARG A 169 -13.68 -12.13 5.53
N LYS A 170 -12.66 -11.59 6.20
CA LYS A 170 -11.25 -11.83 5.89
C LYS A 170 -10.41 -12.23 7.09
N ASP A 171 -10.99 -12.31 8.28
CA ASP A 171 -10.42 -12.96 9.46
C ASP A 171 -11.19 -14.28 9.71
N PRO A 172 -10.84 -15.38 9.01
CA PRO A 172 -11.67 -16.59 8.99
C PRO A 172 -11.83 -17.25 10.37
N ASP A 173 -10.84 -17.08 11.26
CA ASP A 173 -10.82 -17.71 12.58
C ASP A 173 -11.13 -16.74 13.73
N GLY A 174 -11.34 -15.45 13.44
CA GLY A 174 -11.50 -14.41 14.46
C GLY A 174 -10.24 -14.20 15.31
N LYS A 175 -9.06 -14.51 14.74
CA LYS A 175 -7.76 -14.47 15.43
C LYS A 175 -6.93 -13.24 15.07
N ASN A 176 -7.49 -12.30 14.30
CA ASN A 176 -6.80 -11.14 13.76
C ASN A 176 -5.64 -11.51 12.82
N LEU A 177 -5.70 -12.70 12.22
CA LEU A 177 -4.82 -13.14 11.13
C LEU A 177 -5.65 -13.20 9.88
N PHE A 178 -5.38 -12.29 8.96
CA PHE A 178 -6.22 -12.12 7.79
C PHE A 178 -5.78 -13.05 6.66
N ALA A 179 -6.78 -13.62 5.98
CA ALA A 179 -6.58 -14.57 4.91
C ALA A 179 -7.58 -14.34 3.76
N GLY A 180 -7.15 -14.71 2.56
CA GLY A 180 -7.96 -14.75 1.35
C GLY A 180 -8.05 -13.40 0.64
N GLY A 181 -7.46 -13.31 -0.55
CA GLY A 181 -7.58 -12.14 -1.40
C GLY A 181 -6.41 -11.98 -2.38
N PHE A 182 -6.72 -11.40 -3.53
CA PHE A 182 -5.76 -10.99 -4.56
C PHE A 182 -4.76 -9.94 -4.03
N LEU A 183 -5.21 -9.01 -3.17
CA LEU A 183 -4.42 -7.97 -2.52
C LEU A 183 -3.50 -7.17 -3.47
N GLY A 184 -3.83 -7.13 -4.77
CA GLY A 184 -3.13 -6.32 -5.78
C GLY A 184 -1.70 -6.78 -6.10
N LEU A 185 -1.28 -7.95 -5.62
CA LEU A 185 0.06 -8.51 -5.80
C LEU A 185 -0.02 -9.84 -6.57
N ASP A 186 -0.44 -9.76 -7.81
CA ASP A 186 -0.93 -10.85 -8.67
C ASP A 186 -0.17 -12.17 -8.55
N ASN A 187 1.12 -12.16 -8.87
CA ASN A 187 1.95 -13.36 -8.96
C ASN A 187 3.03 -13.42 -7.86
N ILE A 188 2.93 -12.61 -6.79
CA ILE A 188 3.96 -12.50 -5.73
C ILE A 188 4.22 -13.83 -5.03
N GLY A 189 3.17 -14.64 -4.87
CA GLY A 189 3.18 -15.90 -4.13
C GLY A 189 3.27 -17.13 -5.02
N VAL A 190 3.27 -18.28 -4.35
CA VAL A 190 3.32 -19.62 -4.95
C VAL A 190 1.97 -20.01 -5.56
N PHE A 191 0.88 -19.57 -4.93
CA PHE A 191 -0.49 -19.91 -5.27
C PHE A 191 -1.26 -18.70 -5.76
N ASP A 192 -2.26 -18.96 -6.60
CA ASP A 192 -3.34 -18.01 -6.81
C ASP A 192 -4.16 -17.89 -5.52
N ARG A 193 -3.91 -16.81 -4.78
CA ARG A 193 -4.51 -16.51 -3.46
C ARG A 193 -6.03 -16.30 -3.51
N SER A 194 -6.62 -16.23 -4.71
CA SER A 194 -8.07 -16.13 -4.91
C SER A 194 -8.76 -17.49 -5.02
N LYS A 195 -8.00 -18.58 -5.16
CA LYS A 195 -8.52 -19.94 -5.36
C LYS A 195 -8.34 -20.82 -4.12
N PRO A 196 -9.17 -21.87 -3.97
CA PRO A 196 -8.94 -22.89 -2.95
C PRO A 196 -7.53 -23.46 -3.07
N LEU A 197 -6.84 -23.57 -1.93
CA LEU A 197 -5.51 -24.17 -1.87
C LEU A 197 -5.61 -25.70 -2.02
N PRO A 198 -4.57 -26.35 -2.56
CA PRO A 198 -4.53 -27.81 -2.61
C PRO A 198 -4.74 -28.42 -1.22
N LYS A 199 -5.41 -29.58 -1.16
CA LYS A 199 -5.76 -30.30 0.09
C LYS A 199 -6.62 -29.51 1.09
N GLY A 200 -7.26 -28.41 0.66
CA GLY A 200 -8.05 -27.57 1.57
C GLY A 200 -7.19 -26.85 2.61
N GLY A 201 -5.90 -26.65 2.31
CA GLY A 201 -4.99 -25.91 3.18
C GLY A 201 -5.43 -24.46 3.42
N GLN A 202 -4.85 -23.84 4.44
CA GLN A 202 -5.09 -22.44 4.78
C GLN A 202 -3.79 -21.64 4.66
N LEU A 203 -3.89 -20.43 4.09
CA LEU A 203 -2.76 -19.50 3.97
C LEU A 203 -3.07 -18.25 4.77
N TYR A 204 -2.34 -18.05 5.87
CA TYR A 204 -2.35 -16.80 6.61
C TYR A 204 -1.37 -15.84 5.93
N GLN A 205 -1.87 -14.67 5.55
CA GLN A 205 -1.15 -13.74 4.69
C GLN A 205 -0.54 -12.62 5.54
N ALA A 206 0.79 -12.46 5.47
CA ALA A 206 1.49 -11.43 6.21
C ALA A 206 1.14 -10.02 5.72
N ASP A 207 0.99 -9.85 4.40
CA ASP A 207 0.53 -8.60 3.81
C ASP A 207 -0.94 -8.32 4.13
N GLY A 208 -1.84 -9.29 3.98
CA GLY A 208 -3.26 -9.13 4.31
C GLY A 208 -3.47 -8.67 5.76
N THR A 209 -2.74 -9.25 6.69
CA THR A 209 -2.78 -8.89 8.10
C THR A 209 -2.16 -7.51 8.36
N ALA A 210 -1.01 -7.22 7.75
CA ALA A 210 -0.35 -5.91 7.86
C ALA A 210 -1.18 -4.77 7.24
N TRP A 211 -1.87 -5.02 6.13
CA TRP A 211 -2.78 -4.08 5.50
C TRP A 211 -3.93 -3.69 6.41
N MET A 212 -4.45 -4.64 7.20
CA MET A 212 -5.49 -4.36 8.18
C MET A 212 -4.97 -3.58 9.38
N ALA A 213 -3.74 -3.86 9.85
CA ALA A 213 -3.10 -3.00 10.85
C ALA A 213 -2.88 -1.58 10.32
N PHE A 214 -2.46 -1.44 9.05
CA PHE A 214 -2.31 -0.14 8.40
C PHE A 214 -3.65 0.61 8.31
N PHE A 215 -4.71 -0.05 7.83
CA PHE A 215 -6.05 0.54 7.78
C PHE A 215 -6.53 0.96 9.19
N CYS A 216 -6.27 0.13 10.20
CA CYS A 216 -6.61 0.41 11.59
C CYS A 216 -5.86 1.66 12.11
N ALA A 217 -4.56 1.79 11.82
CA ALA A 217 -3.75 2.94 12.17
C ALA A 217 -4.24 4.24 11.49
N GLU A 218 -4.64 4.17 10.22
CA GLU A 218 -5.19 5.32 9.51
C GLU A 218 -6.55 5.74 10.09
N MET A 219 -7.44 4.79 10.38
CA MET A 219 -8.72 5.06 11.03
C MET A 219 -8.58 5.63 12.45
N LEU A 220 -7.60 5.13 13.22
CA LEU A 220 -7.24 5.69 14.52
C LEU A 220 -6.82 7.15 14.39
N ASP A 221 -5.92 7.49 13.46
CA ASP A 221 -5.47 8.87 13.27
C ASP A 221 -6.62 9.80 12.82
N MET A 222 -7.52 9.29 11.96
CA MET A 222 -8.72 10.03 11.57
C MET A 222 -9.66 10.28 12.76
N ALA A 223 -9.94 9.26 13.57
CA ALA A 223 -10.78 9.37 14.76
C ALA A 223 -10.21 10.39 15.75
N LEU A 224 -8.90 10.33 16.04
CA LEU A 224 -8.23 11.27 16.92
C LEU A 224 -8.24 12.72 16.36
N GLU A 225 -8.43 12.94 15.06
CA GLU A 225 -8.46 14.30 14.46
C GLU A 225 -9.85 14.90 14.63
N LEU A 226 -10.87 14.08 14.35
CA LEU A 226 -12.28 14.42 14.53
C LEU A 226 -12.61 14.64 16.01
N ALA A 227 -12.00 13.84 16.89
CA ALA A 227 -12.14 13.93 18.35
C ALA A 227 -11.77 15.29 18.94
N LEU A 228 -10.89 16.06 18.27
CA LEU A 228 -10.51 17.40 18.72
C LEU A 228 -11.68 18.41 18.73
N THR A 229 -12.78 18.10 18.04
CA THR A 229 -13.98 18.96 18.01
C THR A 229 -15.27 18.22 18.35
N ASP A 230 -15.25 16.89 18.35
CA ASP A 230 -16.40 16.05 18.67
C ASP A 230 -15.94 14.82 19.48
N PRO A 231 -16.17 14.80 20.80
CA PRO A 231 -15.64 13.75 21.67
C PRO A 231 -16.19 12.35 21.38
N THR A 232 -17.27 12.21 20.60
CA THR A 232 -17.82 10.89 20.21
C THR A 232 -16.80 10.03 19.45
N TYR A 233 -15.85 10.66 18.76
CA TYR A 233 -14.78 9.95 18.06
C TYR A 233 -13.71 9.38 18.98
N GLU A 234 -13.65 9.75 20.26
CA GLU A 234 -12.71 9.14 21.24
C GLU A 234 -13.03 7.66 21.50
N ASP A 235 -14.31 7.29 21.47
CA ASP A 235 -14.74 5.89 21.61
C ASP A 235 -14.27 5.05 20.42
N MET A 236 -14.42 5.61 19.21
CA MET A 236 -13.93 4.98 17.99
C MET A 236 -12.41 4.90 17.95
N ALA A 237 -11.70 5.94 18.40
CA ALA A 237 -10.25 5.92 18.52
C ALA A 237 -9.81 4.77 19.44
N SER A 238 -10.48 4.59 20.59
CA SER A 238 -10.18 3.49 21.51
C SER A 238 -10.39 2.11 20.86
N LYS A 239 -11.46 1.93 20.09
CA LYS A 239 -11.70 0.70 19.33
C LYS A 239 -10.59 0.41 18.32
N PHE A 240 -10.14 1.42 17.56
CA PHE A 240 -9.10 1.20 16.54
C PHE A 240 -7.74 0.96 17.20
N PHE A 241 -7.45 1.62 18.32
CA PHE A 241 -6.24 1.33 19.10
C PHE A 241 -6.20 -0.12 19.58
N GLU A 242 -7.24 -0.60 20.27
CA GLU A 242 -7.29 -1.98 20.78
C GLU A 242 -7.21 -3.01 19.67
N HIS A 243 -7.86 -2.75 18.53
CA HIS A 243 -7.84 -3.65 17.39
C HIS A 243 -6.47 -3.65 16.67
N PHE A 244 -5.80 -2.49 16.55
CA PHE A 244 -4.43 -2.44 16.04
C PHE A 244 -3.49 -3.29 16.89
N VAL A 245 -3.58 -3.15 18.21
CA VAL A 245 -2.78 -3.89 19.17
C VAL A 245 -3.00 -5.40 19.02
N ALA A 246 -4.26 -5.84 18.89
CA ALA A 246 -4.58 -7.25 18.69
C ALA A 246 -3.98 -7.83 17.40
N ILE A 247 -4.00 -7.06 16.29
CA ILE A 247 -3.36 -7.48 15.04
C ILE A 247 -1.84 -7.57 15.18
N ALA A 248 -1.21 -6.54 15.76
CA ALA A 248 0.25 -6.49 15.91
C ALA A 248 0.77 -7.64 16.79
N ASP A 249 0.06 -7.95 17.87
CA ASP A 249 0.34 -9.11 18.73
C ASP A 249 0.22 -10.44 17.97
N ALA A 250 -0.89 -10.64 17.24
CA ALA A 250 -1.09 -11.86 16.43
C ALA A 250 0.02 -12.06 15.39
N MET A 251 0.51 -11.00 14.76
CA MET A 251 1.60 -11.08 13.79
C MET A 251 2.95 -11.44 14.42
N ASN A 252 3.24 -10.94 15.63
CA ASN A 252 4.55 -11.10 16.27
C ASN A 252 4.68 -12.34 17.17
N GLN A 253 3.59 -13.07 17.44
CA GLN A 253 3.59 -14.27 18.29
C GLN A 253 4.15 -15.55 17.62
N ALA A 254 5.25 -15.45 16.89
CA ALA A 254 5.89 -16.61 16.24
C ALA A 254 6.21 -17.76 17.23
N GLY A 255 6.56 -17.41 18.48
CA GLY A 255 6.88 -18.36 19.55
C GLY A 255 5.72 -19.24 20.03
N SER A 256 4.47 -18.94 19.67
CA SER A 256 3.28 -19.77 19.99
C SER A 256 2.83 -20.68 18.83
N GLY A 257 3.50 -20.62 17.67
CA GLY A 257 3.26 -21.50 16.52
C GLY A 257 2.30 -20.96 15.45
N LEU A 258 1.80 -19.73 15.57
CA LEU A 258 0.85 -19.11 14.62
C LEU A 258 1.23 -17.69 14.14
N GLY A 259 2.36 -17.13 14.57
CA GLY A 259 2.82 -15.80 14.13
C GLY A 259 3.37 -15.76 12.71
N LEU A 260 3.49 -14.54 12.17
CA LEU A 260 3.97 -14.27 10.81
C LEU A 260 5.43 -13.78 10.78
N TRP A 261 6.01 -13.46 11.94
CA TRP A 261 7.43 -13.17 12.11
C TRP A 261 8.23 -14.48 12.16
N ASP A 262 9.37 -14.56 11.48
CA ASP A 262 10.32 -15.66 11.61
C ASP A 262 11.54 -15.15 12.39
N GLU A 263 11.75 -15.71 13.58
CA GLU A 263 12.81 -15.29 14.51
C GLU A 263 14.20 -15.74 14.05
N GLU A 264 14.31 -16.77 13.22
CA GLU A 264 15.58 -17.24 12.67
C GLU A 264 16.05 -16.29 11.56
N ASP A 265 15.17 -16.04 10.60
CA ASP A 265 15.47 -15.21 9.43
C ASP A 265 15.43 -13.70 9.75
N GLY A 266 14.61 -13.28 10.72
CA GLY A 266 14.37 -11.88 11.02
C GLY A 266 13.52 -11.18 9.96
N PHE A 267 12.49 -11.86 9.47
CA PHE A 267 11.63 -11.38 8.39
C PHE A 267 10.20 -11.89 8.56
N TYR A 268 9.23 -11.22 7.91
CA TYR A 268 7.84 -11.65 7.92
C TYR A 268 7.51 -12.52 6.71
N TYR A 269 6.81 -13.63 6.93
CA TYR A 269 6.41 -14.57 5.89
C TYR A 269 4.94 -14.96 6.02
N ASP A 270 4.33 -15.35 4.90
CA ASP A 270 3.05 -16.05 4.92
C ASP A 270 3.22 -17.42 5.60
N GLN A 271 2.16 -17.91 6.25
CA GLN A 271 2.13 -19.23 6.88
C GLN A 271 1.14 -20.14 6.16
N LEU A 272 1.62 -21.29 5.69
CA LEU A 272 0.80 -22.32 5.06
C LEU A 272 0.49 -23.44 6.06
N THR A 273 -0.80 -23.70 6.29
CA THR A 273 -1.27 -24.79 7.14
C THR A 273 -1.91 -25.87 6.27
N ILE A 274 -1.36 -27.08 6.30
CA ILE A 274 -1.88 -28.26 5.60
C ILE A 274 -1.88 -29.43 6.60
N ASP A 275 -2.99 -30.15 6.70
CA ASP A 275 -3.13 -31.31 7.59
C ASP A 275 -2.71 -31.03 9.06
N GLY A 276 -2.94 -29.79 9.52
CA GLY A 276 -2.58 -29.32 10.87
C GLY A 276 -1.11 -28.95 11.06
N VAL A 277 -0.28 -29.05 10.02
CA VAL A 277 1.13 -28.63 10.03
C VAL A 277 1.26 -27.24 9.42
N THR A 278 1.78 -26.30 10.20
CA THR A 278 2.05 -24.93 9.78
C THR A 278 3.50 -24.79 9.35
N THR A 279 3.75 -24.21 8.17
CA THR A 279 5.09 -23.99 7.62
C THR A 279 5.24 -22.56 7.07
N PRO A 280 6.31 -21.85 7.41
CA PRO A 280 6.57 -20.52 6.86
C PRO A 280 6.94 -20.60 5.38
N MET A 281 6.29 -19.77 4.58
CA MET A 281 6.57 -19.60 3.16
C MET A 281 7.73 -18.60 3.02
N ARG A 282 8.97 -19.09 3.21
CA ARG A 282 10.22 -18.30 3.24
C ARG A 282 10.59 -17.66 1.90
N ILE A 283 9.74 -16.76 1.45
CA ILE A 283 9.85 -15.99 0.23
C ILE A 283 10.06 -14.53 0.66
N ARG A 284 11.30 -14.05 0.52
CA ARG A 284 11.65 -12.67 0.84
C ARG A 284 11.13 -11.76 -0.25
N SER A 285 9.91 -11.29 -0.06
CA SER A 285 9.16 -10.48 -1.01
C SER A 285 8.58 -9.21 -0.36
N MET A 286 7.96 -8.36 -1.16
CA MET A 286 7.25 -7.16 -0.71
C MET A 286 6.23 -7.46 0.40
N VAL A 287 5.67 -8.67 0.42
CA VAL A 287 4.76 -9.16 1.46
C VAL A 287 5.35 -8.96 2.86
N GLY A 288 6.63 -9.30 3.06
CA GLY A 288 7.30 -9.14 4.35
C GLY A 288 7.73 -7.71 4.66
N LEU A 289 7.58 -6.78 3.71
CA LEU A 289 7.84 -5.34 3.88
C LEU A 289 6.56 -4.54 4.15
N VAL A 290 5.37 -5.04 3.78
CA VAL A 290 4.07 -4.40 4.10
C VAL A 290 3.88 -4.10 5.60
N PRO A 291 4.35 -4.92 6.56
CA PRO A 291 4.27 -4.61 8.00
C PRO A 291 4.86 -3.24 8.38
N LEU A 292 5.83 -2.73 7.61
CA LEU A 292 6.43 -1.41 7.82
C LEU A 292 5.42 -0.26 7.67
N PHE A 293 4.33 -0.46 6.92
CA PHE A 293 3.34 0.59 6.63
C PHE A 293 2.48 0.93 7.86
N ALA A 294 2.28 -0.05 8.74
CA ALA A 294 1.45 0.05 9.94
C ALA A 294 2.19 0.79 11.07
N CYS A 295 2.18 2.12 10.94
CA CYS A 295 3.08 3.13 11.50
C CYS A 295 2.64 4.32 12.40
N LEU A 296 1.74 4.30 13.38
CA LEU A 296 1.20 5.58 13.92
C LEU A 296 2.01 6.19 15.09
N VAL A 297 2.41 7.47 14.98
CA VAL A 297 2.94 8.25 16.11
C VAL A 297 1.82 9.01 16.82
N LEU A 298 1.63 8.72 18.11
CA LEU A 298 0.72 9.41 19.01
C LEU A 298 1.46 10.55 19.71
N ASN A 299 1.26 11.77 19.22
CA ASN A 299 1.88 12.97 19.77
C ASN A 299 1.24 13.38 21.12
N SER A 300 2.08 13.68 22.11
CA SER A 300 1.68 14.03 23.48
C SER A 300 0.71 15.22 23.53
N SER A 301 0.99 16.30 22.79
CA SER A 301 0.12 17.50 22.75
C SER A 301 -1.31 17.22 22.23
N ARG A 302 -1.49 16.13 21.47
CA ARG A 302 -2.81 15.68 21.04
C ARG A 302 -3.47 14.83 22.12
N LEU A 303 -2.72 13.94 22.77
CA LEU A 303 -3.22 13.10 23.86
C LEU A 303 -3.70 13.94 25.06
N GLU A 304 -3.00 15.02 25.38
CA GLU A 304 -3.40 15.98 26.42
C GLU A 304 -4.80 16.58 26.20
N LYS A 305 -5.21 16.73 24.94
CA LYS A 305 -6.52 17.28 24.55
C LYS A 305 -7.63 16.23 24.51
N LEU A 306 -7.27 14.94 24.48
CA LEU A 306 -8.18 13.81 24.31
C LEU A 306 -8.18 12.96 25.57
N GLN A 307 -8.79 13.49 26.64
CA GLN A 307 -8.69 12.90 27.98
C GLN A 307 -9.36 11.53 28.09
N GLY A 308 -10.47 11.31 27.37
CA GLY A 308 -11.20 10.04 27.37
C GLY A 308 -10.35 8.92 26.75
N PHE A 309 -9.82 9.17 25.56
CA PHE A 309 -8.91 8.27 24.87
C PHE A 309 -7.64 8.04 25.70
N THR A 310 -7.00 9.08 26.23
CA THR A 310 -5.77 8.95 27.02
C THR A 310 -5.97 8.12 28.29
N LYS A 311 -7.12 8.28 28.97
CA LYS A 311 -7.47 7.44 30.12
C LYS A 311 -7.59 5.97 29.74
N ARG A 312 -8.26 5.67 28.62
CA ARG A 312 -8.44 4.29 28.13
C ARG A 312 -7.14 3.68 27.63
N LEU A 313 -6.33 4.45 26.91
CA LEU A 313 -4.96 4.09 26.53
C LEU A 313 -4.17 3.69 27.77
N ASN A 314 -4.06 4.56 28.78
CA ASN A 314 -3.32 4.28 30.01
C ASN A 314 -3.85 3.07 30.79
N TRP A 315 -5.18 2.90 30.82
CA TRP A 315 -5.78 1.71 31.41
C TRP A 315 -5.36 0.44 30.66
N PHE A 316 -5.39 0.46 29.33
CA PHE A 316 -5.00 -0.69 28.51
C PHE A 316 -3.55 -1.09 28.78
N ILE A 317 -2.62 -0.12 28.80
CA ILE A 317 -1.19 -0.36 29.11
C ILE A 317 -1.04 -1.10 30.43
N LYS A 318 -1.70 -0.60 31.47
CA LYS A 318 -1.55 -1.09 32.83
C LYS A 318 -2.12 -2.50 33.00
N ASN A 319 -3.19 -2.82 32.29
CA ASN A 319 -3.96 -4.06 32.51
C ASN A 319 -3.72 -5.13 31.43
N ARG A 320 -3.06 -4.81 30.32
CA ARG A 320 -2.73 -5.73 29.20
C ARG A 320 -1.25 -5.70 28.86
N ALA A 321 -0.41 -5.73 29.89
CA ALA A 321 1.06 -5.72 29.74
C ALA A 321 1.59 -6.95 28.98
N ASP A 322 0.87 -8.08 29.02
CA ASP A 322 1.12 -9.30 28.26
C ASP A 322 1.18 -9.05 26.74
N VAL A 323 0.27 -8.20 26.24
CA VAL A 323 0.17 -7.84 24.82
C VAL A 323 1.13 -6.71 24.45
N ALA A 324 1.38 -5.79 25.38
CA ALA A 324 2.27 -4.65 25.17
C ALA A 324 3.73 -5.07 24.88
N GLN A 325 4.17 -6.23 25.41
CA GLN A 325 5.53 -6.75 25.20
C GLN A 325 5.80 -7.21 23.76
N ASN A 326 4.78 -7.53 22.97
CA ASN A 326 4.91 -8.09 21.61
C ASN A 326 4.82 -7.05 20.49
N ILE A 327 4.67 -5.78 20.82
CA ILE A 327 4.41 -4.71 19.85
C ILE A 327 5.50 -3.67 20.01
N SER A 328 5.79 -2.90 18.94
CA SER A 328 6.39 -1.56 19.07
C SER A 328 5.41 -0.69 19.86
N TYR A 329 5.41 -0.88 21.18
CA TYR A 329 4.61 -0.14 22.12
C TYR A 329 5.56 0.52 23.10
N MET A 330 5.66 1.85 23.03
CA MET A 330 6.50 2.68 23.90
C MET A 330 7.99 2.29 23.87
N GLU A 331 8.69 2.56 22.76
CA GLU A 331 10.12 2.80 22.86
C GLU A 331 10.36 4.17 23.48
N MET A 332 10.36 4.18 24.81
CA MET A 332 10.84 5.28 25.63
C MET A 332 12.10 4.80 26.34
N SER A 333 13.05 5.71 26.58
CA SER A 333 14.07 5.47 27.60
C SER A 333 13.38 5.04 28.90
N GLU A 334 13.92 4.05 29.59
CA GLU A 334 13.35 3.47 30.83
C GLU A 334 12.96 4.54 31.87
N ASP A 335 13.59 5.72 31.82
CA ASP A 335 13.36 6.88 32.70
C ASP A 335 12.00 7.60 32.52
N CYS A 336 11.19 7.27 31.51
CA CYS A 336 10.00 8.06 31.17
C CYS A 336 8.67 7.29 31.23
N VAL A 337 8.68 6.01 31.65
CA VAL A 337 7.48 5.17 31.67
C VAL A 337 6.35 5.83 32.49
N GLY A 338 5.25 6.20 31.80
CA GLY A 338 4.10 6.85 32.42
C GLY A 338 4.03 8.37 32.26
N ASP A 339 5.01 9.01 31.62
CA ASP A 339 4.98 10.44 31.35
C ASP A 339 4.04 10.78 30.16
N PRO A 340 2.96 11.55 30.36
CA PRO A 340 2.09 12.00 29.28
C PRO A 340 2.78 12.90 28.25
N ALA A 341 3.95 13.48 28.57
CA ALA A 341 4.69 14.39 27.71
C ALA A 341 5.44 13.70 26.55
N VAL A 342 5.59 12.37 26.58
CA VAL A 342 6.40 11.64 25.59
C VAL A 342 5.54 11.08 24.45
N GLU A 343 6.07 11.20 23.22
CA GLU A 343 5.46 10.62 22.03
C GLU A 343 5.46 9.09 22.12
N LYS A 344 4.43 8.46 21.56
CA LYS A 344 4.32 6.99 21.52
C LYS A 344 4.26 6.52 20.07
N LEU A 345 4.98 5.46 19.73
CA LEU A 345 4.87 4.78 18.44
C LEU A 345 3.94 3.57 18.59
N LEU A 346 3.05 3.41 17.62
CA LEU A 346 2.31 2.19 17.33
C LEU A 346 2.86 1.63 16.02
N ALA A 347 3.56 0.52 16.08
CA ALA A 347 4.01 -0.18 14.88
C ALA A 347 3.89 -1.69 15.00
N ILE A 348 3.75 -2.39 13.87
CA ILE A 348 3.87 -3.85 13.87
C ILE A 348 5.28 -4.26 14.27
N PRO A 349 6.35 -3.92 13.51
CA PRO A 349 7.68 -4.31 13.91
C PRO A 349 8.14 -3.49 15.12
N LYS A 350 8.69 -4.19 16.11
CA LYS A 350 9.58 -3.63 17.15
C LYS A 350 10.84 -3.06 16.51
N ARG A 351 11.60 -2.20 17.21
CA ARG A 351 12.85 -1.67 16.66
C ARG A 351 13.84 -2.74 16.21
N ASP A 352 14.04 -3.79 16.99
CA ASP A 352 14.94 -4.88 16.62
C ASP A 352 14.47 -5.58 15.34
N GLN A 353 13.17 -5.84 15.23
CA GLN A 353 12.56 -6.40 14.03
C GLN A 353 12.67 -5.45 12.83
N LEU A 354 12.45 -4.15 13.05
CA LEU A 354 12.59 -3.09 12.05
C LEU A 354 14.03 -3.04 11.52
N GLU A 355 15.02 -3.01 12.41
CA GLU A 355 16.44 -3.02 12.04
C GLU A 355 16.80 -4.27 11.21
N ARG A 356 16.30 -5.45 11.59
CA ARG A 356 16.51 -6.71 10.85
C ARG A 356 15.87 -6.69 9.46
N VAL A 357 14.63 -6.22 9.35
CA VAL A 357 13.94 -6.09 8.05
C VAL A 357 14.65 -5.06 7.15
N LEU A 358 15.06 -3.92 7.72
CA LEU A 358 15.77 -2.86 6.98
C LEU A 358 17.11 -3.34 6.44
N ARG A 359 17.80 -4.24 7.16
CA ARG A 359 19.04 -4.87 6.67
C ARG A 359 18.83 -5.59 5.33
N TYR A 360 17.74 -6.34 5.16
CA TYR A 360 17.43 -6.96 3.87
C TYR A 360 16.94 -5.94 2.84
N MET A 361 16.04 -5.03 3.26
CA MET A 361 15.43 -4.05 2.36
C MET A 361 16.47 -3.13 1.71
N LEU A 362 17.54 -2.80 2.44
CA LEU A 362 18.59 -1.86 2.02
C LEU A 362 19.84 -2.55 1.48
N ASP A 363 19.83 -3.88 1.28
CA ASP A 363 20.91 -4.64 0.67
C ASP A 363 20.74 -4.70 -0.86
N GLU A 364 21.79 -4.35 -1.61
CA GLU A 364 21.76 -4.29 -3.07
C GLU A 364 21.72 -5.67 -3.74
N GLU A 365 22.18 -6.72 -3.04
CA GLU A 365 22.05 -8.12 -3.46
C GLU A 365 20.71 -8.76 -3.08
N GLU A 366 19.87 -8.02 -2.37
CA GLU A 366 18.50 -8.43 -2.01
C GLU A 366 17.49 -7.48 -2.67
N PHE A 367 16.97 -6.51 -1.93
CA PHE A 367 15.85 -5.67 -2.35
C PHE A 367 16.26 -4.33 -2.97
N LEU A 368 17.40 -3.76 -2.58
CA LEU A 368 17.77 -2.39 -2.96
C LEU A 368 18.32 -2.34 -4.39
N SER A 369 17.50 -1.88 -5.32
CA SER A 369 17.92 -1.59 -6.69
C SER A 369 18.49 -0.18 -6.79
N PRO A 370 19.36 0.13 -7.79
CA PRO A 370 19.69 1.51 -8.19
C PRO A 370 18.48 2.41 -8.46
N TYR A 371 17.28 1.84 -8.60
CA TYR A 371 16.05 2.53 -9.00
C TYR A 371 14.90 2.44 -7.98
N GLY A 372 15.08 1.77 -6.84
CA GLY A 372 14.05 1.63 -5.80
C GLY A 372 14.14 0.29 -5.06
N ILE A 373 13.07 -0.08 -4.36
CA ILE A 373 12.92 -1.39 -3.70
C ILE A 373 12.24 -2.36 -4.66
N ARG A 374 12.88 -3.51 -4.90
CA ARG A 374 12.36 -4.62 -5.70
C ARG A 374 11.16 -5.27 -5.00
N SER A 375 10.24 -5.82 -5.78
CA SER A 375 9.09 -6.56 -5.23
C SER A 375 9.43 -7.95 -4.69
N LEU A 376 10.54 -8.54 -5.15
CA LEU A 376 11.09 -9.79 -4.65
C LEU A 376 12.59 -9.63 -4.49
N SER A 377 13.16 -10.22 -3.43
CA SER A 377 14.60 -10.22 -3.26
C SER A 377 15.31 -10.92 -4.42
N LYS A 378 16.40 -10.29 -4.88
CA LYS A 378 17.30 -10.81 -5.91
C LYS A 378 17.98 -12.12 -5.50
N VAL A 379 18.06 -12.46 -4.20
CA VAL A 379 18.57 -13.75 -3.73
C VAL A 379 17.85 -14.95 -4.34
N HIS A 380 16.57 -14.79 -4.69
CA HIS A 380 15.75 -15.82 -5.31
C HIS A 380 16.10 -16.08 -6.78
N GLN A 381 17.08 -15.36 -7.33
CA GLN A 381 17.71 -15.68 -8.61
C GLN A 381 18.53 -16.97 -8.50
N ASP A 382 19.39 -17.05 -7.48
CA ASP A 382 20.27 -18.21 -7.26
C ASP A 382 19.66 -19.24 -6.31
N LYS A 383 18.76 -18.80 -5.43
CA LYS A 383 18.08 -19.63 -4.42
C LYS A 383 16.55 -19.47 -4.53
N PRO A 384 15.93 -19.96 -5.61
CA PRO A 384 14.48 -19.87 -5.76
C PRO A 384 13.78 -20.63 -4.64
N PHE A 385 12.63 -20.13 -4.21
CA PHE A 385 11.78 -20.87 -3.29
C PHE A 385 11.06 -21.99 -4.04
N VAL A 386 11.09 -23.21 -3.51
CA VAL A 386 10.49 -24.39 -4.11
C VAL A 386 9.65 -25.12 -3.08
N LEU A 387 8.36 -25.28 -3.38
CA LEU A 387 7.42 -26.07 -2.60
C LEU A 387 6.95 -27.26 -3.44
N LYS A 388 7.26 -28.47 -2.96
CA LYS A 388 6.80 -29.72 -3.58
C LYS A 388 5.50 -30.14 -2.91
N MET A 389 4.42 -30.14 -3.68
CA MET A 389 3.11 -30.60 -3.23
C MET A 389 2.52 -31.57 -4.25
N ASP A 390 2.16 -32.76 -3.77
CA ASP A 390 1.73 -33.88 -4.61
C ASP A 390 2.77 -34.20 -5.70
N SER A 391 2.36 -34.25 -6.97
CA SER A 391 3.24 -34.47 -8.13
C SER A 391 3.72 -33.18 -8.80
N HIS A 392 3.46 -32.01 -8.20
CA HIS A 392 3.75 -30.70 -8.79
C HIS A 392 4.80 -29.94 -7.97
N GLU A 393 5.70 -29.27 -8.69
CA GLU A 393 6.65 -28.34 -8.12
C GLU A 393 6.11 -26.92 -8.31
N HIS A 394 5.95 -26.19 -7.21
CA HIS A 394 5.65 -24.77 -7.25
C HIS A 394 6.89 -23.95 -6.93
N ARG A 395 7.26 -23.04 -7.83
CA ARG A 395 8.51 -22.28 -7.78
C ARG A 395 8.27 -20.77 -7.82
N VAL A 396 9.03 -20.05 -7.00
CA VAL A 396 9.13 -18.58 -7.03
C VAL A 396 10.59 -18.22 -7.20
N GLU A 397 10.90 -17.55 -8.31
CA GLU A 397 12.24 -17.10 -8.67
C GLU A 397 12.23 -15.62 -9.03
N TYR A 398 13.40 -14.99 -8.88
CA TYR A 398 13.58 -13.59 -9.23
C TYR A 398 13.50 -13.38 -10.74
N THR A 399 12.48 -12.63 -11.16
CA THR A 399 12.19 -12.27 -12.54
C THR A 399 12.06 -10.74 -12.62
N PRO A 400 13.12 -10.01 -12.98
CA PRO A 400 13.17 -8.56 -12.77
C PRO A 400 12.31 -7.73 -13.74
N GLY A 401 11.82 -8.30 -14.84
CA GLY A 401 11.02 -7.62 -15.87
C GLY A 401 9.63 -8.24 -16.04
N GLU A 402 9.32 -8.74 -17.23
CA GLU A 402 8.07 -9.40 -17.57
C GLU A 402 7.91 -10.75 -16.85
N SER A 403 6.68 -11.16 -16.54
CA SER A 403 6.40 -12.42 -15.85
C SER A 403 6.82 -13.62 -16.69
N ASN A 404 7.40 -14.64 -16.05
CA ASN A 404 7.67 -15.95 -16.66
C ASN A 404 6.54 -16.97 -16.43
N THR A 405 5.41 -16.54 -15.85
CA THR A 405 4.22 -17.37 -15.60
C THR A 405 2.96 -16.71 -16.15
N TYR A 406 1.95 -17.52 -16.45
CA TYR A 406 0.62 -17.06 -16.89
C TYR A 406 -0.35 -16.77 -15.74
N LEU A 407 0.11 -16.76 -14.48
CA LEU A 407 -0.72 -16.36 -13.35
C LEU A 407 -1.25 -14.93 -13.61
N PHE A 408 -2.57 -14.76 -13.52
CA PHE A 408 -3.27 -13.50 -13.82
C PHE A 408 -2.98 -12.91 -15.21
N GLY A 409 -2.75 -13.76 -16.21
CA GLY A 409 -2.61 -13.33 -17.61
C GLY A 409 -1.18 -12.94 -18.02
N GLY A 410 -0.23 -12.91 -17.09
CA GLY A 410 1.21 -12.78 -17.37
C GLY A 410 1.71 -11.37 -17.74
N ASN A 411 0.84 -10.36 -17.78
CA ASN A 411 1.22 -8.99 -18.15
C ASN A 411 1.90 -8.22 -17.00
N SER A 412 1.46 -8.45 -15.76
CA SER A 412 1.99 -7.80 -14.57
C SER A 412 2.90 -8.75 -13.80
N ASN A 413 3.97 -8.21 -13.19
CA ASN A 413 4.95 -9.02 -12.48
C ASN A 413 5.40 -8.38 -11.16
N TRP A 414 5.24 -9.13 -10.08
CA TRP A 414 5.64 -8.78 -8.72
C TRP A 414 6.82 -9.63 -8.21
N ARG A 415 7.48 -10.41 -9.08
CA ARG A 415 8.62 -11.27 -8.70
C ARG A 415 9.97 -10.61 -8.93
N GLY A 416 10.09 -9.31 -8.69
CA GLY A 416 11.36 -8.59 -8.87
C GLY A 416 11.26 -7.13 -9.31
N PRO A 417 10.29 -6.75 -10.17
CA PRO A 417 10.19 -5.37 -10.62
C PRO A 417 9.92 -4.37 -9.50
N ILE A 418 10.16 -3.09 -9.79
CA ILE A 418 9.94 -1.95 -8.91
C ILE A 418 8.60 -1.32 -9.22
N TRP A 419 7.79 -1.18 -8.17
CA TRP A 419 6.46 -0.57 -8.24
C TRP A 419 6.44 0.70 -7.40
N LEU A 420 6.09 1.82 -8.04
CA LEU A 420 6.01 3.12 -7.37
C LEU A 420 5.06 3.18 -6.15
N PRO A 421 3.84 2.59 -6.16
CA PRO A 421 2.90 2.75 -5.05
C PRO A 421 3.46 2.22 -3.72
N VAL A 422 3.98 0.99 -3.70
CA VAL A 422 4.54 0.38 -2.47
C VAL A 422 5.86 1.05 -2.06
N ASN A 423 6.70 1.43 -3.02
CA ASN A 423 7.91 2.20 -2.73
C ASN A 423 7.60 3.56 -2.08
N TYR A 424 6.55 4.23 -2.54
CA TYR A 424 6.10 5.48 -1.96
C TYR A 424 5.58 5.30 -0.53
N LEU A 425 4.88 4.20 -0.24
CA LEU A 425 4.47 3.85 1.13
C LEU A 425 5.68 3.53 2.04
N ILE A 426 6.72 2.86 1.52
CA ILE A 426 7.99 2.64 2.25
C ILE A 426 8.60 4.00 2.63
N ILE A 427 8.72 4.93 1.67
CA ILE A 427 9.25 6.29 1.92
C ILE A 427 8.45 7.00 3.02
N GLU A 428 7.12 7.00 2.94
CA GLU A 428 6.27 7.62 3.97
C GLU A 428 6.42 6.96 5.35
N SER A 429 6.62 5.65 5.38
CA SER A 429 6.78 4.91 6.62
C SER A 429 8.14 5.19 7.26
N LEU A 430 9.22 5.21 6.48
CA LEU A 430 10.56 5.58 6.95
C LEU A 430 10.60 7.00 7.52
N GLU A 431 9.91 7.96 6.90
CA GLU A 431 9.81 9.33 7.44
C GLU A 431 9.06 9.38 8.77
N ARG A 432 8.06 8.51 8.95
CA ARG A 432 7.27 8.44 10.17
C ARG A 432 8.03 7.73 11.30
N TYR A 433 8.80 6.69 10.99
CA TYR A 433 9.76 6.11 11.93
C TYR A 433 10.86 7.11 12.29
N ASP A 434 11.40 7.88 11.32
CA ASP A 434 12.39 8.94 11.60
C ASP A 434 11.84 10.05 12.48
N TYR A 435 10.56 10.43 12.29
CA TYR A 435 9.91 11.42 13.14
C TYR A 435 9.92 10.99 14.61
N PHE A 436 9.72 9.70 14.88
CA PHE A 436 9.73 9.15 16.23
C PHE A 436 11.15 8.90 16.76
N TYR A 437 11.97 8.12 16.05
CA TYR A 437 13.29 7.71 16.53
C TYR A 437 14.35 8.80 16.39
N GLY A 438 14.25 9.66 15.39
CA GLY A 438 15.22 10.71 15.12
C GLY A 438 16.65 10.20 14.99
N GLU A 439 17.56 10.79 15.76
CA GLU A 439 18.98 10.40 15.79
C GLU A 439 19.23 9.05 16.47
N SER A 440 18.27 8.54 17.25
CA SER A 440 18.46 7.31 18.04
C SER A 440 18.47 6.04 17.20
N LEU A 441 17.92 6.09 15.97
CA LEU A 441 17.93 5.00 15.02
C LEU A 441 18.59 5.44 13.71
N LYS A 442 19.71 4.79 13.40
CA LYS A 442 20.40 4.94 12.12
C LYS A 442 20.70 3.56 11.57
N VAL A 443 20.64 3.43 10.26
CA VAL A 443 20.88 2.19 9.55
C VAL A 443 21.85 2.43 8.40
N GLU A 444 22.50 1.36 7.97
CA GLU A 444 23.40 1.37 6.84
C GLU A 444 22.60 1.39 5.53
N CYS A 445 22.90 2.32 4.62
CA CYS A 445 22.23 2.42 3.33
C CYS A 445 23.23 2.84 2.25
N PRO A 446 23.61 1.94 1.32
CA PRO A 446 23.27 0.52 1.28
C PRO A 446 23.80 -0.30 2.47
N THR A 447 23.16 -1.43 2.78
CA THR A 447 23.68 -2.40 3.75
C THR A 447 25.05 -2.92 3.29
N GLY A 448 26.02 -3.00 4.21
CA GLY A 448 27.42 -3.34 3.92
C GLY A 448 28.30 -2.21 3.33
N SER A 449 27.78 -1.00 3.12
CA SER A 449 28.54 0.13 2.53
C SER A 449 29.39 0.98 3.50
N GLY A 450 29.22 0.81 4.80
CA GLY A 450 29.72 1.68 5.87
C GLY A 450 28.94 2.99 6.05
N ASN A 451 28.00 3.32 5.15
CA ASN A 451 27.27 4.59 5.18
C ASN A 451 26.05 4.52 6.09
N VAL A 452 26.24 4.90 7.35
CA VAL A 452 25.18 4.96 8.36
C VAL A 452 24.41 6.28 8.27
N MET A 453 23.09 6.22 8.11
CA MET A 453 22.25 7.40 8.00
C MET A 453 20.90 7.24 8.72
N ARG A 454 20.27 8.39 8.99
CA ARG A 454 18.92 8.45 9.55
C ARG A 454 17.87 7.94 8.58
N LEU A 455 16.75 7.44 9.09
CA LEU A 455 15.66 6.91 8.26
C LEU A 455 15.07 7.96 7.31
N LYS A 456 15.06 9.25 7.68
CA LYS A 456 14.70 10.33 6.73
C LYS A 456 15.68 10.43 5.56
N SER A 457 16.97 10.22 5.79
CA SER A 457 17.98 10.21 4.72
C SER A 457 17.83 8.99 3.82
N VAL A 458 17.50 7.82 4.40
CA VAL A 458 17.13 6.62 3.62
C VAL A 458 15.91 6.90 2.75
N ALA A 459 14.86 7.50 3.29
CA ALA A 459 13.66 7.88 2.54
C ALA A 459 13.99 8.83 1.36
N GLN A 460 14.87 9.81 1.58
CA GLN A 460 15.36 10.71 0.53
C GLN A 460 16.20 9.97 -0.52
N GLU A 461 17.01 8.98 -0.13
CA GLU A 461 17.75 8.13 -1.07
C GLU A 461 16.83 7.28 -1.94
N LEU A 462 15.80 6.66 -1.36
CA LEU A 462 14.79 5.93 -2.14
C LEU A 462 14.02 6.86 -3.09
N ALA A 463 13.62 8.05 -2.63
CA ALA A 463 12.99 9.05 -3.50
C ALA A 463 13.90 9.48 -4.67
N ARG A 464 15.21 9.58 -4.42
CA ARG A 464 16.23 9.89 -5.44
C ARG A 464 16.37 8.75 -6.45
N ARG A 465 16.43 7.49 -6.00
CA ARG A 465 16.50 6.30 -6.85
C ARG A 465 15.27 6.17 -7.75
N LEU A 466 14.07 6.35 -7.19
CA LEU A 466 12.82 6.37 -7.99
C LEU A 466 12.80 7.53 -8.99
N SER A 467 13.23 8.72 -8.60
CA SER A 467 13.28 9.88 -9.51
C SER A 467 14.28 9.67 -10.66
N ARG A 468 15.37 8.92 -10.42
CA ARG A 468 16.38 8.59 -11.43
C ARG A 468 15.81 7.79 -12.60
N LEU A 469 14.73 7.03 -12.40
CA LEU A 469 14.03 6.33 -13.49
C LEU A 469 13.66 7.27 -14.64
N PHE A 470 13.31 8.52 -14.31
CA PHE A 470 12.72 9.46 -15.24
C PHE A 470 13.63 10.61 -15.61
N VAL A 471 14.61 10.99 -14.81
CA VAL A 471 15.49 12.14 -15.10
C VAL A 471 16.64 11.70 -16.02
N PRO A 472 16.97 12.45 -17.09
CA PRO A 472 18.01 12.01 -18.00
C PRO A 472 19.38 12.16 -17.34
N ASP A 473 20.27 11.22 -17.62
CA ASP A 473 21.67 11.31 -17.22
C ASP A 473 22.46 12.27 -18.13
N LYS A 474 23.78 12.32 -17.94
CA LYS A 474 24.68 13.18 -18.75
C LYS A 474 24.69 12.83 -20.25
N THR A 475 24.24 11.64 -20.62
CA THR A 475 24.15 11.15 -22.01
C THR A 475 22.75 11.36 -22.62
N GLY A 476 21.82 11.93 -21.85
CA GLY A 476 20.42 12.11 -22.23
C GLY A 476 19.54 10.88 -21.98
N ARG A 477 20.11 9.79 -21.44
CA ARG A 477 19.38 8.52 -21.24
C ARG A 477 18.50 8.60 -20.00
N ARG A 478 17.24 8.17 -20.13
CA ARG A 478 16.35 7.90 -18.98
C ARG A 478 16.17 6.38 -18.85
N PRO A 479 16.37 5.79 -17.66
CA PRO A 479 16.16 4.35 -17.45
C PRO A 479 14.79 3.88 -17.93
N CYS A 480 13.72 4.65 -17.71
CA CYS A 480 12.37 4.26 -18.12
C CYS A 480 12.22 3.98 -19.63
N HIS A 481 13.06 4.55 -20.48
CA HIS A 481 13.04 4.31 -21.94
C HIS A 481 13.87 3.09 -22.38
N GLY A 482 14.57 2.42 -21.47
CA GLY A 482 15.42 1.27 -21.78
C GLY A 482 16.55 1.65 -22.75
N GLU A 483 16.60 0.98 -23.89
CA GLU A 483 17.58 1.19 -24.98
C GLU A 483 16.99 1.98 -26.16
N SER A 484 15.83 2.63 -25.99
CA SER A 484 15.18 3.35 -27.09
C SER A 484 15.90 4.65 -27.43
N GLU A 485 16.72 4.62 -28.48
CA GLU A 485 17.45 5.77 -29.01
C GLU A 485 16.53 6.95 -29.39
N ARG A 486 15.30 6.66 -29.82
CA ARG A 486 14.30 7.69 -30.18
C ARG A 486 14.08 8.67 -29.03
N TYR A 487 13.87 8.18 -27.82
CA TYR A 487 13.64 9.03 -26.63
C TYR A 487 14.94 9.61 -26.03
N ARG A 488 16.10 9.31 -26.64
CA ARG A 488 17.40 9.85 -26.21
C ARG A 488 17.89 10.96 -27.13
N THR A 489 17.83 10.76 -28.45
CA THR A 489 18.50 11.65 -29.41
C THR A 489 17.56 12.43 -30.32
N ASP A 490 16.34 11.94 -30.58
CA ASP A 490 15.43 12.61 -31.51
C ASP A 490 14.92 13.93 -30.90
N PRO A 491 15.12 15.09 -31.56
CA PRO A 491 14.69 16.39 -31.05
C PRO A 491 13.19 16.49 -30.74
N ASN A 492 12.36 15.66 -31.37
CA ASN A 492 10.90 15.67 -31.19
C ASN A 492 10.45 14.78 -30.02
N TRP A 493 11.29 13.83 -29.57
CA TRP A 493 10.90 12.80 -28.60
C TRP A 493 11.72 12.82 -27.31
N LYS A 494 12.95 13.36 -27.33
CA LYS A 494 13.88 13.34 -26.18
C LYS A 494 13.35 13.98 -24.88
N ASP A 495 12.39 14.88 -25.02
CA ASP A 495 11.76 15.60 -23.91
C ASP A 495 10.41 14.98 -23.48
N LEU A 496 9.92 13.95 -24.18
CA LEU A 496 8.71 13.22 -23.82
C LEU A 496 9.03 12.11 -22.82
N VAL A 497 8.35 12.12 -21.68
CA VAL A 497 8.55 11.13 -20.61
C VAL A 497 7.39 10.15 -20.63
N LEU A 498 7.71 8.85 -20.71
CA LEU A 498 6.73 7.77 -20.58
C LEU A 498 6.63 7.32 -19.12
N PHE A 499 5.42 6.96 -18.71
CA PHE A 499 5.11 6.54 -17.35
C PHE A 499 4.57 5.13 -17.41
N TYR A 500 5.33 4.21 -16.84
CA TYR A 500 5.05 2.79 -16.95
C TYR A 500 4.33 2.25 -15.71
N GLU A 501 3.66 1.10 -15.87
CA GLU A 501 3.04 0.34 -14.79
C GLU A 501 4.06 0.02 -13.68
N TYR A 502 5.18 -0.57 -14.09
CA TYR A 502 6.29 -0.98 -13.24
C TYR A 502 7.62 -0.87 -13.98
N PHE A 503 8.73 -1.08 -13.27
CA PHE A 503 10.08 -0.89 -13.80
C PHE A 503 10.95 -2.11 -13.53
N HIS A 504 11.80 -2.45 -14.50
CA HIS A 504 12.69 -3.59 -14.39
C HIS A 504 13.61 -3.45 -13.16
N GLY A 505 13.66 -4.47 -12.31
CA GLY A 505 14.34 -4.46 -11.02
C GLY A 505 15.81 -4.04 -11.10
N ASP A 506 16.53 -4.42 -12.17
CA ASP A 506 17.97 -4.14 -12.28
C ASP A 506 18.36 -3.01 -13.25
N THR A 507 17.52 -2.68 -14.24
CA THR A 507 17.86 -1.73 -15.31
C THR A 507 17.01 -0.46 -15.26
N GLY A 508 15.90 -0.49 -14.52
CA GLY A 508 14.94 0.62 -14.47
C GLY A 508 14.14 0.81 -15.76
N ARG A 509 14.23 -0.10 -16.73
CA ARG A 509 13.42 -0.06 -17.96
C ARG A 509 11.93 -0.12 -17.62
N GLY A 510 11.14 0.74 -18.25
CA GLY A 510 9.68 0.69 -18.16
C GLY A 510 9.10 -0.62 -18.69
N CYS A 511 8.14 -1.19 -17.97
CA CYS A 511 7.47 -2.45 -18.27
C CYS A 511 5.95 -2.30 -18.05
N GLY A 512 5.16 -3.17 -18.68
CA GLY A 512 3.69 -3.06 -18.67
C GLY A 512 3.19 -1.83 -19.44
N ALA A 513 2.03 -1.31 -19.03
CA ALA A 513 1.40 -0.19 -19.73
C ALA A 513 2.28 1.06 -19.75
N SER A 514 2.42 1.68 -20.92
CA SER A 514 3.40 2.75 -21.16
C SER A 514 2.90 4.18 -20.89
N HIS A 515 1.60 4.32 -20.64
CA HIS A 515 0.93 5.58 -20.34
C HIS A 515 0.23 5.58 -18.98
N GLN A 516 0.67 4.70 -18.07
CA GLN A 516 0.16 4.54 -16.72
C GLN A 516 0.57 5.69 -15.82
N THR A 517 0.07 6.86 -16.17
CA THR A 517 0.18 8.12 -15.43
C THR A 517 -0.81 8.19 -14.25
N GLY A 518 -1.33 7.04 -13.83
CA GLY A 518 -2.04 6.82 -12.57
C GLY A 518 -1.12 6.88 -11.36
N TRP A 519 -0.79 5.74 -10.73
CA TRP A 519 0.08 5.73 -9.54
C TRP A 519 1.51 6.20 -9.85
N THR A 520 1.98 6.08 -11.10
CA THR A 520 3.37 6.44 -11.45
C THR A 520 3.57 7.95 -11.39
N ALA A 521 2.48 8.73 -11.39
CA ALA A 521 2.53 10.15 -11.11
C ALA A 521 3.04 10.51 -9.71
N LEU A 522 3.08 9.55 -8.77
CA LEU A 522 3.73 9.73 -7.46
C LEU A 522 5.21 10.11 -7.55
N VAL A 523 5.87 9.92 -8.70
CA VAL A 523 7.22 10.46 -8.93
C VAL A 523 7.27 11.98 -8.72
N ALA A 524 6.19 12.72 -9.02
CA ALA A 524 6.13 14.15 -8.77
C ALA A 524 6.25 14.45 -7.25
N ASN A 525 5.60 13.65 -6.41
CA ASN A 525 5.73 13.73 -4.96
C ASN A 525 7.15 13.36 -4.51
N CYS A 526 7.78 12.34 -5.11
CA CYS A 526 9.18 11.98 -4.82
C CYS A 526 10.14 13.13 -5.15
N LEU A 527 9.97 13.79 -6.29
CA LEU A 527 10.78 14.93 -6.70
C LEU A 527 10.67 16.10 -5.73
N ASP A 528 9.45 16.39 -5.25
CA ASP A 528 9.25 17.45 -4.27
C ASP A 528 10.01 17.17 -2.96
N ARG A 529 10.11 15.91 -2.53
CA ARG A 529 10.88 15.50 -1.33
C ARG A 529 12.37 15.77 -1.45
N LEU A 530 12.92 15.83 -2.67
CA LEU A 530 14.34 16.13 -2.89
C LEU A 530 14.67 17.63 -2.74
N THR A 531 13.65 18.48 -2.61
CA THR A 531 13.83 19.94 -2.48
C THR A 531 13.67 20.48 -1.06
N HIS A 532 13.40 19.58 -0.11
CA HIS A 532 13.13 19.82 1.31
C HIS A 532 14.08 18.98 2.17
#